data_AF-A0A4Q0GPC0-F1
#
_entry.id   AF-A0A4Q0GPC0-F1
#
_cell.length_a   1.000
_cell.length_b   1.000
_cell.length_c   1.000
_cell.angle_alpha   90.00
_cell.angle_beta   90.00
_cell.angle_gamma   90.00
#
_symmetry.space_group_name_H-M   'P 1'
#
loop_
_entity.id
_entity.type
_entity.pdbx_description
1 polymer ?
#
loop_
_entity_poly.entity_id
_entity_poly.type
_entity_poly.pdbx_seq_one_letter_code
_entity_poly.pdbx_strand_id
1 'polypeptide(L)' 'MVSAPIVVTVKAKPPADLLQCADRPAGLPEDPALIAQIPTAIRAGIIRLARAFAGNADRGDRLVNWNAPGTCRSANAK' A
#
# COMPACT_ATOMS: atom_id res chain seq x y z
N MET A 1 -36.54 -16.71 21.74
CA MET A 1 -36.11 -15.35 22.11
C MET A 1 -35.19 -14.86 21.00
N VAL A 2 -35.55 -13.78 20.31
CA VAL A 2 -34.69 -13.16 19.29
C VAL A 2 -33.75 -12.21 20.01
N SER A 3 -32.44 -12.42 19.87
CA SER A 3 -31.44 -11.51 20.45
C SER A 3 -31.58 -10.14 19.80
N ALA A 4 -31.71 -9.09 20.62
CA ALA A 4 -31.72 -7.73 20.11
C ALA A 4 -30.38 -7.42 19.42
N PRO A 5 -30.38 -6.65 18.32
CA PRO A 5 -29.15 -6.25 17.65
C PRO A 5 -28.30 -5.35 18.56
N ILE A 6 -26.99 -5.61 18.61
CA ILE A 6 -26.04 -4.74 19.32
C ILE A 6 -25.64 -3.62 18.36
N VAL A 7 -26.03 -2.39 18.68
CA VAL A 7 -25.60 -1.19 17.96
C VAL A 7 -24.32 -0.67 18.61
N VAL A 8 -23.19 -0.79 17.90
CA VAL A 8 -21.91 -0.20 18.32
C VAL A 8 -21.71 1.11 17.57
N THR A 9 -21.67 2.22 18.29
CA THR A 9 -21.37 3.53 17.69
C THR A 9 -19.88 3.61 17.36
N VAL A 10 -19.51 3.30 16.12
CA VAL A 10 -18.13 3.42 15.64
C VAL A 10 -17.92 4.86 15.13
N LYS A 11 -17.76 5.83 16.03
CA LYS A 11 -17.34 7.18 15.63
C LYS A 11 -16.08 7.61 16.38
N ALA A 12 -15.01 6.85 16.18
CA ALA A 12 -13.66 7.34 16.37
C ALA A 12 -13.14 7.77 14.99
N LYS A 13 -12.89 9.06 14.80
CA LYS A 13 -12.08 9.50 13.65
C LYS A 13 -10.73 8.80 13.78
N PRO A 14 -10.26 8.03 12.78
CA PRO A 14 -8.97 7.37 12.88
C PRO A 14 -7.88 8.44 13.10
N PRO A 15 -6.84 8.11 13.89
CA PRO A 15 -5.63 8.92 13.96
C PRO A 15 -5.17 9.35 12.56
N ALA A 16 -4.70 10.60 12.43
CA ALA A 16 -4.46 11.22 11.13
C ALA A 16 -3.37 10.50 10.32
N ASP A 17 -2.42 9.84 10.99
CA ASP A 17 -1.39 8.99 10.41
C ASP A 17 -1.98 7.76 9.69
N LEU A 18 -3.10 7.21 10.16
CA LEU A 18 -3.80 6.11 9.48
C LEU A 18 -4.52 6.54 8.20
N LEU A 19 -4.63 7.85 7.95
CA LEU A 19 -5.17 8.42 6.72
C LEU A 19 -4.08 8.90 5.76
N GLN A 20 -2.81 8.65 6.07
CA GLN A 20 -1.72 8.93 5.14
C GLN A 20 -1.68 7.86 4.04
N CYS A 21 -1.46 8.31 2.82
CA CYS A 21 -1.24 7.41 1.69
C CYS A 21 0.07 6.64 1.86
N ALA A 22 0.14 5.46 1.26
CA ALA A 22 1.32 4.63 1.31
C ALA A 22 2.51 5.31 0.62
N ASP A 23 3.66 5.25 1.28
CA ASP A 23 4.93 5.71 0.72
C ASP A 23 5.33 4.90 -0.51
N ARG A 24 5.82 5.61 -1.53
CA ARG A 24 6.34 5.03 -2.77
C ARG A 24 7.73 5.61 -3.03
N PRO A 25 8.76 5.11 -2.32
CA PRO A 25 10.11 5.57 -2.54
C PRO A 25 10.55 5.27 -3.98
N ALA A 26 11.47 6.07 -4.49
CA ALA A 26 12.12 5.79 -5.76
C ALA A 26 12.76 4.39 -5.74
N GLY A 27 12.70 3.70 -6.88
CA GLY A 27 13.33 2.40 -7.05
C GLY A 27 14.86 2.47 -7.04
N LEU A 28 15.49 1.35 -7.41
CA LEU A 28 16.94 1.32 -7.64
C LEU A 28 17.32 2.34 -8.73
N PRO A 29 18.51 2.97 -8.66
CA PRO A 29 18.96 3.90 -9.68
C PRO A 29 18.96 3.26 -11.08
N GLU A 30 18.37 3.96 -12.04
CA GLU A 30 18.42 3.60 -13.45
C GLU A 30 19.55 4.40 -14.11
N ASP A 31 20.77 3.87 -14.05
CA ASP A 31 21.94 4.45 -14.70
C ASP A 31 22.54 3.43 -15.68
N PRO A 32 22.54 3.70 -17.00
CA PRO A 32 23.15 2.85 -18.01
C PRO A 32 24.64 2.57 -17.81
N ALA A 33 25.36 3.43 -17.08
CA ALA A 33 26.77 3.24 -16.73
C ALA A 33 26.98 2.26 -15.56
N LEU A 34 25.93 1.94 -14.80
CA LEU A 34 26.00 0.95 -13.71
C LEU A 34 25.85 -0.47 -14.25
N ILE A 35 26.93 -1.25 -14.18
CA ILE A 35 26.87 -2.70 -14.43
C ILE A 35 26.42 -3.39 -13.13
N ALA A 36 25.11 -3.53 -12.95
CA ALA A 36 24.54 -4.29 -11.84
C ALA A 36 24.36 -5.76 -12.25
N GLN A 37 25.25 -6.64 -11.79
CA GLN A 37 25.06 -8.08 -11.92
C GLN A 37 24.40 -8.63 -10.65
N ILE A 38 23.17 -9.12 -10.78
CA ILE A 38 22.42 -9.75 -9.69
C ILE A 38 22.25 -11.23 -10.00
N PRO A 39 22.72 -12.15 -9.14
CA PRO A 39 22.46 -13.58 -9.32
C PRO A 39 20.97 -13.88 -9.45
N THR A 40 20.59 -14.81 -10.33
CA THR A 40 19.18 -15.09 -10.68
C THR A 40 18.28 -15.34 -9.46
N ALA A 41 18.77 -16.09 -8.48
CA ALA A 41 18.01 -16.38 -7.25
C ALA A 41 17.75 -15.12 -6.41
N ILE A 42 18.73 -14.23 -6.31
CA ILE A 42 18.62 -12.96 -5.60
C ILE A 42 17.67 -12.02 -6.34
N ARG A 43 17.78 -11.93 -7.67
CA ARG A 43 16.87 -11.14 -8.51
C ARG A 43 15.42 -11.58 -8.31
N ALA A 44 15.16 -12.89 -8.29
CA ALA A 44 13.84 -13.44 -8.02
C ALA A 44 13.33 -13.06 -6.62
N GLY A 45 14.20 -13.09 -5.61
CA GLY A 45 13.88 -12.62 -4.25
C GLY A 45 13.48 -11.15 -4.20
N ILE A 46 14.29 -10.27 -4.82
CA ILE A 46 14.04 -8.83 -4.89
C ILE A 46 12.69 -8.54 -5.56
N ILE A 47 12.39 -9.20 -6.68
CA ILE A 47 11.11 -9.03 -7.39
C ILE A 47 9.93 -9.42 -6.50
N ARG A 48 10.03 -10.54 -5.76
CA ARG A 48 8.97 -10.95 -4.83
C ARG A 48 8.76 -9.91 -3.73
N LEU A 49 9.83 -9.38 -3.16
CA LEU A 49 9.76 -8.34 -2.14
C LEU A 49 9.11 -7.07 -2.68
N ALA A 50 9.54 -6.59 -3.85
CA ALA A 50 8.99 -5.39 -4.48
C ALA A 50 7.48 -5.54 -4.78
N ARG A 51 7.05 -6.72 -5.25
CA ARG A 51 5.63 -7.01 -5.49
C ARG A 51 4.82 -7.04 -4.20
N ALA A 52 5.35 -7.64 -3.14
CA ALA A 52 4.68 -7.67 -1.84
C ALA A 52 4.53 -6.26 -1.25
N PHE A 53 5.58 -5.43 -1.36
CA PHE A 53 5.53 -4.02 -0.98
C PHE A 53 4.44 -3.25 -1.74
N ALA A 54 4.44 -3.34 -3.08
CA ALA A 54 3.42 -2.69 -3.91
C ALA A 54 2.00 -3.15 -3.53
N GLY A 55 1.79 -4.45 -3.34
CA GLY A 55 0.49 -5.00 -2.92
C GLY A 55 0.05 -4.56 -1.53
N ASN A 56 0.97 -4.23 -0.62
CA ASN A 56 0.65 -3.65 0.68
C ASN A 56 0.29 -2.17 0.54
N ALA A 57 1.08 -1.39 -0.21
CA ALA A 57 0.83 0.02 -0.46
C ALA A 57 -0.55 0.24 -1.11
N ASP A 58 -0.89 -0.55 -2.13
CA ASP A 58 -2.18 -0.46 -2.82
C ASP A 58 -3.37 -0.89 -1.95
N ARG A 59 -3.14 -1.76 -0.96
CA ARG A 59 -4.17 -2.09 0.04
C ARG A 59 -4.35 -0.93 1.03
N GLY A 60 -3.26 -0.32 1.49
CA GLY A 60 -3.28 0.85 2.36
C GLY A 60 -4.05 2.01 1.72
N ASP A 61 -3.71 2.38 0.49
CA ASP A 61 -4.40 3.47 -0.23
C ASP A 61 -5.89 3.20 -0.44
N ARG A 62 -6.27 1.94 -0.70
CA ARG A 62 -7.69 1.56 -0.80
C ARG A 62 -8.43 1.68 0.52
N LEU A 63 -7.79 1.33 1.64
CA LEU A 63 -8.37 1.52 2.97
C LEU A 63 -8.55 3.00 3.30
N VAL A 64 -7.54 3.83 3.00
CA VAL A 64 -7.63 5.28 3.17
C VAL A 64 -8.75 5.85 2.31
N ASN A 65 -8.82 5.49 1.02
CA ASN A 65 -9.87 5.94 0.12
C ASN A 65 -11.26 5.40 0.47
N TRP A 66 -11.36 4.25 1.13
CA TRP A 66 -12.63 3.75 1.66
C TRP A 66 -13.13 4.64 2.81
N ASN A 67 -12.23 5.15 3.65
CA ASN A 67 -12.58 6.06 4.74
C ASN A 67 -12.78 7.52 4.28
N ALA A 68 -11.89 8.00 3.41
CA ALA A 68 -11.83 9.36 2.88
C ALA A 68 -11.62 9.32 1.35
N PRO A 69 -12.70 9.20 0.56
CA PRO A 69 -12.62 9.03 -0.88
C PRO A 69 -11.81 10.12 -1.60
N GLY A 70 -10.93 9.69 -2.51
CA GLY A 70 -10.10 10.59 -3.34
C GLY A 70 -8.83 11.13 -2.68
N THR A 71 -8.52 10.72 -1.45
CA THR A 71 -7.33 11.15 -0.71
C THR A 71 -6.03 10.65 -1.36
N CYS A 72 -6.01 9.37 -1.73
CA CYS A 72 -4.84 8.72 -2.33
C CYS A 72 -5.02 8.51 -3.82
N ARG A 73 -3.96 8.75 -4.60
CA ARG A 73 -3.94 8.43 -6.03
C ARG A 73 -3.99 6.92 -6.20
N SER A 74 -5.03 6.41 -6.83
CA SER A 74 -5.10 4.99 -7.19
C SER A 74 -3.95 4.66 -8.15
N ALA A 75 -3.17 3.61 -7.84
CA ALA A 75 -2.07 3.15 -8.69
C ALA A 75 -2.52 2.72 -10.12
N ASN A 76 -3.83 2.52 -10.32
CA ASN A 76 -4.46 2.22 -11.62
C ASN A 76 -5.15 3.42 -12.29
N ALA A 77 -4.92 4.66 -11.83
CA ALA A 77 -5.36 5.84 -12.57
C ALA A 77 -4.42 6.07 -13.76
N LYS A 78 -4.62 5.27 -14.81
CA LYS A 78 -4.14 5.54 -16.16
C LYS A 78 -5.33 5.91 -17.03
#